data_AF-R0MP62-F1
#
_entry.id   AF-R0MP62-F1
#
_cell.length_a   1.000
_cell.length_b   1.000
_cell.length_c   1.000
_cell.angle_alpha   90.00
_cell.angle_beta   90.00
_cell.angle_gamma   90.00
#
_symmetry.space_group_name_H-M   'P 1'
#
loop_
_entity.id
_entity.type
_entity.pdbx_description
1 polymer ?
#
loop_
_entity_poly.entity_id
_entity_poly.type
_entity_poly.pdbx_seq_one_letter_code
_entity_poly.pdbx_strand_id
1 'polypeptide(L)'
;MGLEKLEVENFKSYAGHHTIGPFDKFTCVIGPNGSGKSNIMDAIAFAFGVTSSTLRSSTSVNLINKTQNQASVKVFINGHTFRRHITSSGKSTYFYNGKLVPYELYTKELENLNINLKLKNFMVFQGDIHEMANKNPKELCEYFEVLSGSIRFKKEYDEIQNSLNKDLAECAVLYEQKKNILAIIKEEKEEEKKIKELSKCLEEKSKLEKDILNLEIKEIKQNLKERNKDLDKIYFSCDKLKEEIKEKEIKVTEKLNKVQI
;
A
#
# COMPACT_ATOMS: atom_id res chain seq x y z
N MET A 1 -23.10 39.93 1.64
CA MET A 1 -23.02 38.90 2.69
C MET A 1 -22.66 39.62 3.98
N GLY A 2 -23.56 39.72 4.93
CA GLY A 2 -23.32 40.55 6.11
C GLY A 2 -24.35 40.33 7.19
N LEU A 3 -23.93 40.54 8.43
CA LEU A 3 -24.84 40.73 9.55
C LEU A 3 -25.76 41.92 9.22
N GLU A 4 -27.05 41.76 9.37
CA GLU A 4 -28.04 42.82 9.06
C GLU A 4 -28.44 43.55 10.33
N LYS A 5 -28.85 42.79 11.36
CA LYS A 5 -29.23 43.30 12.67
C LYS A 5 -29.11 42.21 13.73
N LEU A 6 -29.09 42.65 14.97
CA LEU A 6 -29.02 41.81 16.16
C LEU A 6 -30.13 42.25 17.13
N GLU A 7 -31.00 41.31 17.49
CA GLU A 7 -32.03 41.51 18.53
C GLU A 7 -31.56 40.80 19.79
N VAL A 8 -31.46 41.55 20.89
CA VAL A 8 -30.94 41.09 22.18
C VAL A 8 -32.00 41.32 23.24
N GLU A 9 -32.29 40.30 24.03
CA GLU A 9 -33.26 40.37 25.11
C GLU A 9 -32.64 39.83 26.40
N ASN A 10 -32.64 40.66 27.45
CA ASN A 10 -32.21 40.27 28.79
C ASN A 10 -30.80 39.64 28.85
N PHE A 11 -29.88 40.05 27.99
CA PHE A 11 -28.53 39.50 27.88
C PHE A 11 -27.48 40.42 28.52
N LYS A 12 -26.73 39.91 29.50
CA LYS A 12 -25.71 40.65 30.25
C LYS A 12 -26.21 42.02 30.72
N SER A 13 -25.64 43.11 30.20
CA SER A 13 -26.01 44.49 30.54
C SER A 13 -27.29 44.97 29.85
N TYR A 14 -27.80 44.25 28.85
CA TYR A 14 -29.03 44.60 28.13
C TYR A 14 -30.24 44.07 28.90
N ALA A 15 -30.99 44.94 29.56
CA ALA A 15 -32.26 44.60 30.20
C ALA A 15 -33.43 44.95 29.29
N GLY A 16 -34.41 44.06 29.14
CA GLY A 16 -35.48 44.19 28.15
C GLY A 16 -35.02 43.88 26.73
N HIS A 17 -35.83 44.26 25.75
CA HIS A 17 -35.58 44.03 24.34
C HIS A 17 -34.83 45.21 23.69
N HIS A 18 -33.72 44.91 23.02
CA HIS A 18 -32.86 45.87 22.33
C HIS A 18 -32.62 45.39 20.89
N THR A 19 -32.75 46.30 19.93
CA THR A 19 -32.36 46.04 18.53
C THR A 19 -31.10 46.83 18.23
N ILE A 20 -30.05 46.14 17.78
CA ILE A 20 -28.76 46.69 17.40
C ILE A 20 -28.61 46.54 15.89
N GLY A 21 -28.38 47.65 15.21
CA GLY A 21 -28.27 47.73 13.76
C GLY A 21 -29.09 48.89 13.18
N PRO A 22 -29.19 48.99 11.85
CA PRO A 22 -28.63 48.07 10.87
C PRO A 22 -27.09 48.07 10.85
N PHE A 23 -26.49 46.94 10.50
CA PHE A 23 -25.06 46.82 10.27
C PHE A 23 -24.74 46.97 8.78
N ASP A 24 -23.74 47.80 8.48
CA ASP A 24 -23.19 47.95 7.14
C ASP A 24 -22.00 47.00 6.92
N LYS A 25 -21.48 46.98 5.68
CA LYS A 25 -20.27 46.21 5.31
C LYS A 25 -19.09 46.45 6.26
N PHE A 26 -19.00 47.65 6.81
CA PHE A 26 -18.04 48.02 7.83
C PHE A 26 -18.77 48.80 8.92
N THR A 27 -18.71 48.31 10.16
CA THR A 27 -19.37 48.95 11.30
C THR A 27 -18.38 49.06 12.45
N CYS A 28 -18.20 50.27 12.99
CA CYS A 28 -17.38 50.51 14.17
C CYS A 28 -18.27 50.65 15.41
N VAL A 29 -17.99 49.84 16.43
CA VAL A 29 -18.64 49.97 17.75
C VAL A 29 -17.76 50.85 18.65
N ILE A 30 -18.27 52.03 19.01
CA ILE A 30 -17.59 53.00 19.87
C ILE A 30 -18.34 53.19 21.19
N GLY A 31 -17.67 53.75 22.20
CA GLY A 31 -18.25 54.01 23.52
C GLY A 31 -17.23 53.98 24.66
N PRO A 32 -17.57 54.47 25.86
CA PRO A 32 -16.67 54.52 27.00
C PRO A 32 -16.30 53.13 27.53
N ASN A 33 -15.20 53.02 28.29
CA ASN A 33 -14.81 51.76 28.92
C ASN A 33 -15.92 51.25 29.86
N GLY A 34 -16.24 49.96 29.78
CA GLY A 34 -17.34 49.37 30.54
C GLY A 34 -18.75 49.55 29.95
N SER A 35 -18.91 50.26 28.82
CA SER A 35 -20.23 50.50 28.20
C SER A 35 -20.88 49.28 27.53
N GLY A 36 -20.30 48.08 27.67
CA GLY A 36 -20.85 46.86 27.08
C GLY A 36 -20.50 46.63 25.61
N LYS A 37 -19.53 47.34 25.01
CA LYS A 37 -19.10 47.12 23.60
C LYS A 37 -18.75 45.66 23.31
N SER A 38 -17.98 45.02 24.20
CA SER A 38 -17.65 43.59 24.08
C SER A 38 -18.87 42.67 24.21
N ASN A 39 -19.95 43.12 24.87
CA ASN A 39 -21.17 42.32 25.02
C ASN A 39 -21.90 42.12 23.69
N ILE A 40 -21.71 43.02 22.71
CA ILE A 40 -22.21 42.82 21.34
C ILE A 40 -21.54 41.60 20.70
N MET A 41 -20.21 41.53 20.82
CA MET A 41 -19.43 40.39 20.34
C MET A 41 -19.83 39.10 21.07
N ASP A 42 -20.00 39.17 22.40
CA ASP A 42 -20.47 38.03 23.20
C ASP A 42 -21.89 37.58 22.83
N ALA A 43 -22.78 38.51 22.45
CA ALA A 43 -24.13 38.19 22.01
C ALA A 43 -24.12 37.44 20.67
N ILE A 44 -23.29 37.86 19.71
CA ILE A 44 -23.10 37.17 18.44
C ILE A 44 -22.52 35.77 18.65
N ALA A 45 -21.47 35.64 19.47
CA ALA A 45 -20.90 34.34 19.85
C ALA A 45 -21.95 33.43 20.50
N PHE A 46 -22.74 33.98 21.43
CA PHE A 46 -23.79 33.24 22.11
C PHE A 46 -24.83 32.73 21.11
N ALA A 47 -25.33 33.59 20.22
CA ALA A 47 -26.32 33.23 19.21
C ALA A 47 -25.82 32.13 18.27
N PHE A 48 -24.56 32.18 17.84
CA PHE A 48 -24.01 31.14 16.98
C PHE A 48 -23.69 29.84 17.72
N GLY A 49 -23.68 29.82 19.05
CA GLY A 49 -23.50 28.58 19.81
C GLY A 49 -22.04 28.31 20.21
N VAL A 50 -21.18 29.33 20.19
CA VAL A 50 -19.80 29.22 20.70
C VAL A 50 -19.84 28.85 22.19
N THR A 51 -19.00 27.90 22.59
CA THR A 51 -18.94 27.38 23.96
C THR A 51 -18.53 28.47 24.94
N SER A 52 -19.18 28.48 26.10
CA SER A 52 -19.05 29.48 27.16
C SER A 52 -17.64 29.59 27.74
N SER A 53 -16.77 28.59 27.54
CA SER A 53 -15.34 28.64 27.91
C SER A 53 -14.55 29.67 27.11
N THR A 54 -14.99 30.02 25.90
CA THR A 54 -14.40 31.09 25.08
C THR A 54 -14.99 32.46 25.44
N LEU A 55 -16.17 32.47 26.05
CA LEU A 55 -16.78 33.69 26.58
C LEU A 55 -16.15 34.04 27.93
N ARG A 56 -16.04 35.33 28.26
CA ARG A 56 -15.46 35.82 29.53
C ARG A 56 -16.21 35.35 30.80
N SER A 57 -17.26 34.54 30.69
CA SER A 57 -18.09 34.06 31.79
C SER A 57 -18.15 32.53 31.77
N SER A 58 -17.71 31.91 32.88
CA SER A 58 -17.56 30.46 33.04
C SER A 58 -18.84 29.62 32.87
N THR A 59 -20.03 30.23 33.04
CA THR A 59 -21.33 29.53 32.96
C THR A 59 -22.29 30.30 32.06
N SER A 60 -22.98 29.61 31.15
CA SER A 60 -23.95 30.20 30.22
C SER A 60 -25.07 30.98 30.93
N VAL A 61 -25.41 30.60 32.16
CA VAL A 61 -26.42 31.29 33.00
C VAL A 61 -25.96 32.70 33.38
N ASN A 62 -24.65 32.95 33.50
CA ASN A 62 -24.10 34.28 33.80
C ASN A 62 -24.21 35.26 32.62
N LEU A 63 -24.68 34.79 31.46
CA LEU A 63 -25.00 35.62 30.32
C LEU A 63 -26.40 36.24 30.43
N ILE A 64 -27.24 35.76 31.35
CA ILE A 64 -28.56 36.34 31.62
C ILE A 64 -28.39 37.61 32.46
N ASN A 65 -29.14 38.65 32.12
CA ASN A 65 -29.20 39.86 32.94
C ASN A 65 -29.63 39.51 34.37
N LYS A 66 -28.93 40.04 35.38
CA LYS A 66 -29.13 39.69 36.80
C LYS A 66 -30.57 39.84 37.32
N THR A 67 -31.39 40.66 36.65
CA THR A 67 -32.79 40.92 37.04
C THR A 67 -33.80 39.98 36.38
N GLN A 68 -33.35 39.06 35.52
CA GLN A 68 -34.19 38.28 34.63
C GLN A 68 -33.90 36.78 34.75
N ASN A 69 -34.88 35.95 34.36
CA ASN A 69 -34.78 34.49 34.43
C ASN A 69 -34.47 33.81 33.09
N GLN A 70 -34.38 34.60 32.02
CA GLN A 70 -34.14 34.13 30.67
C GLN A 70 -33.48 35.22 29.84
N ALA A 71 -32.71 34.80 28.84
CA ALA A 71 -32.13 35.67 27.84
C ALA A 71 -32.32 35.09 26.44
N SER A 72 -32.47 35.94 25.45
CA SER A 72 -32.54 35.53 24.06
C SER A 72 -31.68 36.44 23.18
N VAL A 73 -31.02 35.87 22.18
CA VAL A 73 -30.29 36.63 21.18
C VAL A 73 -30.66 36.08 19.82
N LYS A 74 -31.03 36.97 18.90
CA LYS A 74 -31.43 36.66 17.54
C LYS A 74 -30.59 37.47 16.55
N VAL A 75 -29.90 36.75 15.67
CA VAL A 75 -29.04 37.28 14.63
C VAL A 75 -29.76 37.18 13.29
N PHE A 76 -29.72 38.25 12.50
CA PHE A 76 -30.21 38.30 11.13
C PHE A 76 -29.01 38.40 10.19
N ILE A 77 -28.88 37.42 9.30
CA ILE A 77 -27.73 37.33 8.40
C ILE A 77 -28.16 36.76 7.04
N ASN A 78 -28.01 37.55 5.99
CA ASN A 78 -28.35 37.18 4.60
C ASN A 78 -29.77 36.59 4.46
N GLY A 79 -30.77 37.18 5.12
CA GLY A 79 -32.14 36.68 5.13
C GLY A 79 -32.40 35.43 6.00
N HIS A 80 -31.36 34.86 6.63
CA HIS A 80 -31.50 33.80 7.63
C HIS A 80 -31.61 34.39 9.04
N THR A 81 -32.37 33.73 9.91
CA THR A 81 -32.48 34.13 11.32
C THR A 81 -32.07 33.00 12.25
N PHE A 82 -31.11 33.31 13.12
CA PHE A 82 -30.51 32.40 14.09
C PHE A 82 -30.80 32.94 15.48
N ARG A 83 -31.62 32.24 16.27
CA ARG A 83 -31.94 32.65 17.64
C ARG A 83 -31.56 31.56 18.63
N ARG A 84 -30.84 31.96 19.67
CA ARG A 84 -30.59 31.13 20.85
C ARG A 84 -31.32 31.73 22.05
N HIS A 85 -31.98 30.88 22.82
CA HIS A 85 -32.64 31.24 24.07
C HIS A 85 -32.08 30.39 25.20
N ILE A 86 -31.91 31.00 26.37
CA ILE A 86 -31.40 30.34 27.58
C ILE A 86 -32.25 30.73 28.78
N THR A 87 -32.49 29.77 29.66
CA THR A 87 -33.18 29.93 30.94
C THR A 87 -32.20 29.87 32.12
N SER A 88 -32.60 30.35 33.30
CA SER A 88 -31.80 30.23 34.53
C SER A 88 -31.47 28.79 34.92
N SER A 89 -32.21 27.80 34.41
CA SER A 89 -31.88 26.38 34.56
C SER A 89 -30.71 25.92 33.68
N GLY A 90 -30.14 26.78 32.84
CA GLY A 90 -29.01 26.48 31.95
C GLY A 90 -29.42 25.80 30.64
N LYS A 91 -30.70 25.48 30.44
CA LYS A 91 -31.19 24.85 29.20
C LYS A 91 -31.16 25.86 28.05
N SER A 92 -30.39 25.56 27.01
CA SER A 92 -30.36 26.32 25.76
C SER A 92 -31.33 25.73 24.74
N THR A 93 -32.10 26.58 24.05
CA THR A 93 -32.95 26.20 22.92
C THR A 93 -32.55 27.01 21.68
N TYR A 94 -32.61 26.37 20.51
CA TYR A 94 -32.12 26.92 19.26
C TYR A 94 -33.26 27.04 18.25
N PHE A 95 -33.33 28.18 17.58
CA PHE A 95 -34.35 28.46 16.58
C PHE A 95 -33.69 28.93 15.30
N TYR A 96 -34.06 28.30 14.19
CA TYR A 96 -33.66 28.70 12.85
C TYR A 96 -34.90 29.10 12.06
N ASN A 97 -34.90 30.30 11.49
CA ASN A 97 -36.04 30.85 10.75
C ASN A 97 -37.37 30.77 11.52
N GLY A 98 -37.29 31.02 12.84
CA GLY A 98 -38.43 31.00 13.76
C GLY A 98 -38.86 29.59 14.24
N LYS A 99 -38.32 28.51 13.67
CA LYS A 99 -38.64 27.14 14.05
C LYS A 99 -37.65 26.60 15.07
N LEU A 100 -38.13 25.87 16.07
CA LEU A 100 -37.28 25.15 17.03
C LEU A 100 -36.54 24.02 16.30
N VAL A 101 -35.21 23.97 16.44
CA VAL A 101 -34.37 22.98 15.76
C VAL A 101 -33.36 22.36 16.74
N PRO A 102 -32.96 21.09 16.52
CA PRO A 102 -31.83 20.50 17.23
C PRO A 102 -30.51 21.25 16.96
N TYR A 103 -29.55 21.13 17.87
CA TYR A 103 -28.27 21.82 17.78
C TYR A 103 -27.45 21.36 16.56
N GLU A 104 -27.56 20.10 16.16
CA GLU A 104 -26.87 19.52 15.02
C GLU A 104 -27.33 20.16 13.71
N LEU A 105 -28.65 20.33 13.54
CA LEU A 105 -29.23 21.01 12.38
C LEU A 105 -28.85 22.49 12.39
N TYR A 106 -28.93 23.14 13.55
CA TYR A 106 -28.57 24.55 13.71
C TYR A 106 -27.12 24.82 13.30
N THR A 107 -26.20 23.95 13.73
CA THR A 107 -24.77 24.04 13.39
C THR A 107 -24.52 23.79 11.91
N LYS A 108 -25.22 22.81 11.30
CA LYS A 108 -25.11 22.52 9.86
C LYS A 108 -25.54 23.71 9.00
N GLU A 109 -26.61 24.40 9.38
CA GLU A 109 -27.06 25.61 8.68
C GLU A 109 -26.05 26.77 8.82
N LEU A 110 -25.38 26.90 9.97
CA LEU A 110 -24.27 27.86 10.14
C LEU A 110 -23.06 27.48 9.26
N GLU A 111 -22.72 26.20 9.19
CA GLU A 111 -21.65 25.69 8.32
C GLU A 111 -21.94 25.95 6.84
N ASN A 112 -23.20 25.83 6.41
CA ASN A 112 -23.63 26.17 5.03
C ASN A 112 -23.40 27.66 4.70
N LEU A 113 -23.40 28.53 5.70
CA LEU A 113 -23.07 29.95 5.57
C LEU A 113 -21.57 30.24 5.75
N ASN A 114 -20.72 29.20 5.76
CA ASN A 114 -19.30 29.26 6.05
C ASN A 114 -18.95 29.81 7.45
N ILE A 115 -19.89 29.71 8.41
CA ILE A 115 -19.69 30.08 9.81
C ILE A 115 -19.36 28.81 10.58
N ASN A 116 -18.07 28.45 10.60
CA ASN A 116 -17.61 27.24 11.30
C ASN A 116 -17.29 27.55 12.77
N LEU A 117 -18.08 26.98 13.68
CA LEU A 117 -17.92 27.13 15.13
C LEU A 117 -16.63 26.52 15.68
N LYS A 118 -16.13 25.45 15.06
CA LYS A 118 -14.90 24.77 15.50
C LYS A 118 -13.65 25.59 15.20
N LEU A 119 -13.68 26.32 14.10
CA LEU A 119 -12.51 27.09 13.64
C LEU A 119 -12.48 28.54 14.11
N LYS A 120 -13.58 29.03 14.68
CA LYS A 120 -13.72 30.43 15.13
C LYS A 120 -13.35 31.45 14.03
N ASN A 121 -13.54 31.10 12.75
CA ASN A 121 -13.10 31.91 11.59
C ASN A 121 -13.68 33.33 11.53
N PHE A 122 -14.77 33.57 12.26
CA PHE A 122 -15.53 34.81 12.22
C PHE A 122 -15.31 35.69 13.46
N MET A 123 -14.53 35.24 14.46
CA MET A 123 -14.27 35.98 15.69
C MET A 123 -12.80 35.96 16.05
N VAL A 124 -12.30 37.12 16.46
CA VAL A 124 -10.96 37.26 17.05
C VAL A 124 -11.12 37.84 18.44
N PHE A 125 -10.98 37.01 19.46
CA PHE A 125 -10.99 37.44 20.86
C PHE A 125 -9.67 38.09 21.25
N GLN A 126 -9.71 38.81 22.36
CA GLN A 126 -8.51 39.39 22.95
C GLN A 126 -7.58 38.27 23.42
N GLY A 127 -6.39 38.18 22.83
CA GLY A 127 -5.40 37.13 23.09
C GLY A 127 -5.22 36.15 21.93
N ASP A 128 -6.21 36.01 21.03
CA ASP A 128 -6.17 35.07 19.91
C ASP A 128 -4.99 35.34 18.97
N ILE A 129 -4.65 36.61 18.75
CA ILE A 129 -3.51 37.00 17.90
C ILE A 129 -2.19 36.46 18.47
N HIS A 130 -2.04 36.50 19.79
CA HIS A 130 -0.83 36.00 20.45
C HIS A 130 -0.78 34.46 20.41
N GLU A 131 -1.92 33.80 20.61
CA GLU A 131 -2.02 32.35 20.47
C GLU A 131 -1.68 31.92 19.03
N MET A 132 -2.28 32.56 18.03
CA MET A 132 -2.05 32.33 16.61
C MET A 132 -0.56 32.49 16.25
N ALA A 133 0.11 33.52 16.79
CA ALA A 133 1.53 33.76 16.56
C ALA A 133 2.45 32.69 17.17
N ASN A 134 2.01 32.02 18.24
CA ASN A 134 2.77 30.99 18.94
C ASN A 134 2.44 29.55 18.48
N LYS A 135 1.55 29.36 17.51
CA LYS A 135 1.19 28.02 17.00
C LYS A 135 2.36 27.37 16.27
N ASN A 136 2.48 26.06 16.44
CA ASN A 136 3.48 25.28 15.72
C ASN A 136 3.15 25.24 14.21
N PRO A 137 4.14 25.06 13.32
CA PRO A 137 3.90 24.95 11.87
C PRO A 137 2.89 23.86 11.49
N LYS A 138 2.87 22.73 12.22
CA LYS A 138 1.90 21.64 12.01
C LYS A 138 0.46 22.07 12.36
N GLU A 139 0.28 22.78 13.48
CA GLU A 139 -1.02 23.30 13.92
C GLU A 139 -1.53 24.38 12.98
N LEU A 140 -0.62 25.24 12.47
CA LEU A 140 -0.95 26.21 11.44
C LEU A 140 -1.39 25.53 10.14
N CYS A 141 -0.69 24.47 9.72
CA CYS A 141 -1.08 23.70 8.53
C CYS A 141 -2.47 23.09 8.69
N GLU A 142 -2.73 22.46 9.85
CA GLU A 142 -4.05 21.92 10.15
C GLU A 142 -5.12 23.00 10.14
N TYR A 143 -4.83 24.17 10.72
CA TYR A 143 -5.75 25.32 10.67
C TYR A 143 -6.08 25.74 9.24
N PHE A 144 -5.07 25.80 8.34
CA PHE A 144 -5.28 26.05 6.92
C PHE A 144 -6.08 24.94 6.21
N GLU A 145 -5.85 23.67 6.55
CA GLU A 145 -6.60 22.53 5.99
C GLU A 145 -8.08 22.58 6.35
N VAL A 146 -8.41 23.01 7.57
CA VAL A 146 -9.82 23.15 7.93
C VAL A 146 -10.44 24.40 7.29
N LEU A 147 -9.69 25.50 7.16
CA LEU A 147 -10.13 26.70 6.45
C LEU A 147 -10.44 26.44 4.97
N SER A 148 -9.59 25.67 4.30
CA SER A 148 -9.79 25.29 2.90
C SER A 148 -10.89 24.23 2.73
N GLY A 149 -11.28 23.57 3.82
CA GLY A 149 -12.20 22.43 3.80
C GLY A 149 -11.53 21.11 3.38
N SER A 150 -10.23 21.10 3.09
CA SER A 150 -9.49 19.90 2.69
C SER A 150 -9.40 18.86 3.80
N ILE A 151 -9.59 19.27 5.06
CA ILE A 151 -9.61 18.37 6.23
C ILE A 151 -10.56 17.18 6.07
N ARG A 152 -11.63 17.31 5.28
CA ARG A 152 -12.62 16.25 5.03
C ARG A 152 -12.02 15.06 4.29
N PHE A 153 -11.02 15.32 3.44
CA PHE A 153 -10.35 14.30 2.63
C PHE A 153 -9.12 13.72 3.32
N LYS A 154 -8.64 14.33 4.41
CA LYS A 154 -7.43 13.89 5.12
C LYS A 154 -7.50 12.42 5.54
N LYS A 155 -8.63 12.00 6.12
CA LYS A 155 -8.80 10.62 6.58
C LYS A 155 -8.73 9.62 5.42
N GLU A 156 -9.44 9.90 4.34
CA GLU A 156 -9.44 9.06 3.13
C GLU A 156 -8.05 9.02 2.48
N TYR A 157 -7.37 10.17 2.43
CA TYR A 157 -6.00 10.28 1.94
C TYR A 157 -5.02 9.44 2.76
N ASP A 158 -5.06 9.53 4.10
CA ASP A 158 -4.18 8.78 4.99
C ASP A 158 -4.42 7.26 4.88
N GLU A 159 -5.67 6.83 4.75
CA GLU A 159 -6.04 5.42 4.55
C GLU A 159 -5.47 4.87 3.22
N ILE A 160 -5.66 5.62 2.12
CA ILE A 160 -5.12 5.26 0.80
C ILE A 160 -3.60 5.26 0.82
N GLN A 161 -2.97 6.26 1.46
CA GLN A 161 -1.51 6.36 1.57
C GLN A 161 -0.94 5.17 2.35
N ASN A 162 -1.59 4.74 3.42
CA ASN A 162 -1.18 3.57 4.19
C ASN A 162 -1.32 2.27 3.38
N SER A 163 -2.42 2.11 2.63
CA SER A 163 -2.59 0.96 1.72
C SER A 163 -1.51 0.93 0.64
N LEU A 164 -1.24 2.08 0.00
CA LEU A 164 -0.21 2.20 -1.02
C LEU A 164 1.18 1.81 -0.48
N ASN A 165 1.54 2.28 0.71
CA ASN A 165 2.82 1.93 1.34
C ASN A 165 2.93 0.44 1.62
N LYS A 166 1.83 -0.20 2.01
CA LYS A 166 1.78 -1.65 2.23
C LYS A 166 1.99 -2.42 0.92
N ASP A 167 1.27 -2.04 -0.14
CA ASP A 167 1.38 -2.68 -1.46
C ASP A 167 2.77 -2.51 -2.06
N LEU A 168 3.38 -1.33 -1.88
CA LEU A 168 4.77 -1.06 -2.28
C LEU A 168 5.77 -1.94 -1.52
N ALA A 169 5.57 -2.14 -0.22
CA ALA A 169 6.42 -3.03 0.58
C ALA A 169 6.29 -4.50 0.14
N GLU A 170 5.07 -4.97 -0.12
CA GLU A 170 4.82 -6.33 -0.65
C GLU A 170 5.46 -6.52 -2.03
N CYS A 171 5.31 -5.54 -2.92
CA CYS A 171 5.95 -5.54 -4.24
C CYS A 171 7.48 -5.59 -4.16
N ALA A 172 8.09 -4.87 -3.22
CA ALA A 172 9.53 -4.93 -3.00
C ALA A 172 10.01 -6.34 -2.62
N VAL A 173 9.28 -7.02 -1.71
CA VAL A 173 9.57 -8.41 -1.30
C VAL A 173 9.43 -9.38 -2.47
N LEU A 174 8.33 -9.28 -3.25
CA LEU A 174 8.11 -10.12 -4.42
C LEU A 174 9.19 -9.92 -5.49
N TYR A 175 9.65 -8.68 -5.67
CA TYR A 175 10.71 -8.36 -6.62
C TYR A 175 12.05 -9.00 -6.22
N GLU A 176 12.37 -8.99 -4.92
CA GLU A 176 13.55 -9.65 -4.38
C GLU A 176 13.47 -11.18 -4.54
N GLN A 177 12.33 -11.79 -4.22
CA GLN A 177 12.09 -13.22 -4.45
C GLN A 177 12.23 -13.60 -5.92
N LYS A 178 11.67 -12.81 -6.84
CA LYS A 178 11.81 -13.02 -8.28
C LYS A 178 13.27 -12.98 -8.72
N LYS A 179 14.06 -12.05 -8.18
CA LYS A 179 15.50 -11.96 -8.46
C LYS A 179 16.24 -13.23 -8.03
N ASN A 180 15.91 -13.77 -6.85
CA ASN A 180 16.50 -15.00 -6.34
C ASN A 180 16.13 -16.21 -7.20
N ILE A 181 14.85 -16.36 -7.57
CA ILE A 181 14.39 -17.43 -8.47
C ILE A 181 15.10 -17.37 -9.83
N LEU A 182 15.27 -16.16 -10.39
CA LEU A 182 15.99 -15.99 -11.66
C LEU A 182 17.48 -16.35 -11.55
N ALA A 183 18.10 -16.18 -10.39
CA ALA A 183 19.47 -16.64 -10.16
C ALA A 183 19.54 -18.17 -10.16
N ILE A 184 18.64 -18.84 -9.43
CA ILE A 184 18.55 -20.30 -9.38
C ILE A 184 18.30 -20.88 -10.79
N ILE A 185 17.35 -20.34 -11.55
CA ILE A 185 17.07 -20.81 -12.91
C ILE A 185 18.29 -20.66 -13.84
N LYS A 186 19.13 -19.64 -13.64
CA LYS A 186 20.37 -19.50 -14.41
C LYS A 186 21.37 -20.59 -14.06
N GLU A 187 21.54 -20.89 -12.78
CA GLU A 187 22.42 -21.97 -12.31
C GLU A 187 21.95 -23.33 -12.83
N GLU A 188 20.66 -23.66 -12.69
CA GLU A 188 20.09 -24.92 -13.21
C GLU A 188 20.29 -25.07 -14.73
N LYS A 189 20.15 -23.99 -15.50
CA LYS A 189 20.41 -24.01 -16.95
C LYS A 189 21.87 -24.25 -17.30
N GLU A 190 22.80 -23.77 -16.49
CA GLU A 190 24.23 -24.05 -16.69
C GLU A 190 24.56 -25.50 -16.36
N GLU A 191 23.98 -26.05 -15.30
CA GLU A 191 24.12 -27.47 -14.96
C GLU A 191 23.53 -28.38 -16.04
N GLU A 192 22.34 -28.05 -16.56
CA GLU A 192 21.70 -28.81 -17.63
C GLU A 192 22.57 -28.85 -18.90
N LYS A 193 23.24 -27.75 -19.23
CA LYS A 193 24.20 -27.70 -20.36
C LYS A 193 25.39 -28.63 -20.11
N LYS A 194 25.98 -28.60 -18.92
CA LYS A 194 27.11 -29.48 -18.56
C LYS A 194 26.70 -30.95 -18.63
N ILE A 195 25.51 -31.31 -18.15
CA ILE A 195 24.98 -32.68 -18.23
C ILE A 195 24.80 -33.11 -19.68
N LYS A 196 24.26 -32.24 -20.55
CA LYS A 196 24.11 -32.51 -22.00
C LYS A 196 25.45 -32.67 -22.72
N GLU A 197 26.47 -31.91 -22.33
CA GLU A 197 27.82 -32.06 -22.88
C GLU A 197 28.47 -33.37 -22.43
N LEU A 198 28.31 -33.72 -21.15
CA LEU A 198 28.83 -34.97 -20.59
C LEU A 198 28.17 -36.19 -21.25
N SER A 199 26.85 -36.17 -21.47
CA SER A 199 26.13 -37.27 -22.10
C SER A 199 26.57 -37.50 -23.55
N LYS A 200 26.83 -36.44 -24.32
CA LYS A 200 27.42 -36.55 -25.67
C LYS A 200 28.80 -37.18 -25.63
N CYS A 201 29.66 -36.75 -24.71
CA CYS A 201 31.01 -37.29 -24.58
C CYS A 201 30.98 -38.80 -24.18
N LEU A 202 30.03 -39.20 -23.34
CA LEU A 202 29.80 -40.62 -23.00
C LEU A 202 29.31 -41.44 -24.20
N GLU A 203 28.42 -40.90 -25.03
CA GLU A 203 27.99 -41.56 -26.26
C GLU A 203 29.14 -41.74 -27.25
N GLU A 204 29.99 -40.72 -27.43
CA GLU A 204 31.17 -40.79 -28.28
C GLU A 204 32.18 -41.82 -27.76
N LYS A 205 32.43 -41.83 -26.45
CA LYS A 205 33.27 -42.84 -25.80
C LYS A 205 32.73 -44.26 -26.04
N SER A 206 31.42 -44.48 -25.86
CA SER A 206 30.82 -45.79 -26.09
C SER A 206 30.90 -46.25 -27.55
N LYS A 207 30.80 -45.32 -28.51
CA LYS A 207 31.02 -45.63 -29.94
C LYS A 207 32.47 -46.04 -30.21
N LEU A 208 33.43 -45.26 -29.70
CA LEU A 208 34.85 -45.57 -29.83
C LEU A 208 35.21 -46.91 -29.20
N GLU A 209 34.69 -47.22 -28.01
CA GLU A 209 34.89 -48.52 -27.36
C GLU A 209 34.35 -49.68 -28.21
N LYS A 210 33.17 -49.52 -28.83
CA LYS A 210 32.63 -50.51 -29.77
C LYS A 210 33.50 -50.65 -31.01
N ASP A 211 34.00 -49.55 -31.56
CA ASP A 211 34.86 -49.55 -32.75
C ASP A 211 36.20 -50.24 -32.47
N ILE A 212 36.82 -49.98 -31.32
CA ILE A 212 38.03 -50.66 -30.86
C ILE A 212 37.76 -52.17 -30.77
N LEU A 213 36.69 -52.57 -30.06
CA LEU A 213 36.34 -53.98 -29.91
C LEU A 213 36.09 -54.67 -31.27
N ASN A 214 35.46 -53.97 -32.22
CA ASN A 214 35.22 -54.47 -33.57
C ASN A 214 36.53 -54.68 -34.34
N LEU A 215 37.51 -53.79 -34.19
CA LEU A 215 38.85 -53.93 -34.78
C LEU A 215 39.59 -55.13 -34.19
N GLU A 216 39.59 -55.28 -32.86
CA GLU A 216 40.19 -56.43 -32.17
C GLU A 216 39.57 -57.75 -32.65
N ILE A 217 38.24 -57.83 -32.76
CA ILE A 217 37.53 -59.00 -33.30
C ILE A 217 37.97 -59.29 -34.74
N LYS A 218 38.15 -58.25 -35.56
CA LYS A 218 38.57 -58.40 -36.97
C LYS A 218 39.99 -58.96 -37.05
N GLU A 219 40.89 -58.46 -36.22
CA GLU A 219 42.27 -58.94 -36.14
C GLU A 219 42.32 -60.41 -35.69
N ILE A 220 41.59 -60.78 -34.63
CA ILE A 220 41.48 -62.16 -34.17
C ILE A 220 40.93 -63.08 -35.26
N LYS A 221 39.88 -62.65 -35.99
CA LYS A 221 39.31 -63.42 -37.12
C LYS A 221 40.32 -63.61 -38.25
N GLN A 222 41.13 -62.61 -38.55
CA GLN A 222 42.16 -62.70 -39.58
C GLN A 222 43.26 -63.68 -39.17
N ASN A 223 43.74 -63.57 -37.93
CA ASN A 223 44.72 -64.50 -37.36
C ASN A 223 44.19 -65.95 -37.32
N LEU A 224 42.91 -66.16 -37.01
CA LEU A 224 42.27 -67.48 -37.08
C LEU A 224 42.22 -68.03 -38.51
N LYS A 225 41.91 -67.20 -39.52
CA LYS A 225 41.93 -67.62 -40.92
C LYS A 225 43.32 -68.04 -41.38
N GLU A 226 44.36 -67.31 -40.99
CA GLU A 226 45.75 -67.66 -41.32
C GLU A 226 46.15 -68.97 -40.66
N ARG A 227 45.89 -69.13 -39.35
CA ARG A 227 46.12 -70.40 -38.64
C ARG A 227 45.36 -71.58 -39.24
N ASN A 228 44.11 -71.38 -39.67
CA ASN A 228 43.33 -72.44 -40.33
C ASN A 228 43.94 -72.84 -41.68
N LYS A 229 44.41 -71.87 -42.48
CA LYS A 229 45.14 -72.19 -43.72
C LYS A 229 46.42 -72.96 -43.44
N ASP A 230 47.14 -72.62 -42.38
CA ASP A 230 48.35 -73.36 -42.00
C ASP A 230 48.03 -74.77 -41.49
N LEU A 231 46.94 -74.93 -40.73
CA LEU A 231 46.40 -76.24 -40.37
C LEU A 231 46.06 -77.08 -41.61
N ASP A 232 45.35 -76.50 -42.59
CA ASP A 232 45.00 -77.19 -43.84
C ASP A 232 46.25 -77.67 -44.60
N LYS A 233 47.32 -76.86 -44.65
CA LYS A 233 48.61 -77.25 -45.24
C LYS A 233 49.25 -78.42 -44.49
N ILE A 234 49.20 -78.41 -43.16
CA ILE A 234 49.71 -79.49 -42.32
C ILE A 234 48.90 -80.77 -42.55
N TYR A 235 47.57 -80.69 -42.58
CA TYR A 235 46.70 -81.83 -42.90
C TYR A 235 47.02 -82.42 -44.28
N PHE A 236 47.17 -81.58 -45.30
CA PHE A 236 47.55 -82.02 -46.65
C PHE A 236 48.92 -82.70 -46.69
N SER A 237 49.88 -82.20 -45.90
CA SER A 237 51.22 -82.80 -45.79
C SER A 237 51.18 -84.14 -45.04
N CYS A 238 50.37 -84.23 -43.98
CA CYS A 238 50.11 -85.47 -43.26
C CYS A 238 49.43 -86.51 -44.15
N ASP A 239 48.48 -86.12 -45.00
CA ASP A 239 47.80 -87.03 -45.91
C ASP A 239 48.75 -87.52 -47.02
N LYS A 240 49.62 -86.65 -47.56
CA LYS A 240 50.71 -87.09 -48.44
C LYS A 240 51.65 -88.08 -47.78
N LEU A 241 52.06 -87.83 -46.53
CA LEU A 241 52.91 -88.76 -45.79
C LEU A 241 52.20 -90.09 -45.51
N LYS A 242 50.89 -90.08 -45.25
CA LYS A 242 50.09 -91.32 -45.13
C LYS A 242 50.02 -92.08 -46.46
N GLU A 243 49.87 -91.39 -47.60
CA GLU A 243 49.93 -92.03 -48.91
C GLU A 243 51.32 -92.61 -49.20
N GLU A 244 52.40 -91.89 -48.89
CA GLU A 244 53.77 -92.40 -49.01
C GLU A 244 54.03 -93.61 -48.10
N ILE A 245 53.48 -93.62 -46.88
CA ILE A 245 53.56 -94.77 -45.98
C ILE A 245 52.81 -95.96 -46.59
N LYS A 246 51.58 -95.76 -47.09
CA LYS A 246 50.83 -96.82 -47.78
C LYS A 246 51.58 -97.37 -49.00
N GLU A 247 52.16 -96.51 -49.83
CA GLU A 247 52.98 -96.96 -50.97
C GLU A 247 54.22 -97.75 -50.53
N LYS A 248 54.88 -97.33 -49.46
CA LYS A 248 56.03 -98.06 -48.90
C LYS A 248 55.60 -99.39 -48.29
N GLU A 249 54.45 -99.46 -47.63
CA GLU A 249 53.86 -100.69 -47.12
C GLU A 249 53.53 -101.68 -48.24
N ILE A 250 52.95 -101.21 -49.36
CA ILE A 250 52.68 -102.01 -50.57
C ILE A 250 54.00 -102.52 -51.17
N LYS A 251 55.02 -101.68 -51.31
CA LYS A 251 56.35 -102.09 -51.81
C LYS A 251 57.06 -103.10 -50.89
N VAL A 252 56.85 -103.02 -49.58
CA VAL A 252 57.37 -104.00 -48.61
C VAL A 252 56.62 -105.32 -48.72
N THR A 253 55.30 -105.32 -48.90
CA THR A 253 54.52 -106.55 -49.13
C THR A 253 54.89 -107.22 -50.46
N GLU A 254 55.11 -106.44 -51.53
CA GLU A 254 55.60 -106.97 -52.80
C GLU A 254 57.01 -107.56 -52.72
N LYS A 255 57.90 -106.98 -51.90
CA LYS A 255 59.23 -107.53 -51.63
C LYS A 255 59.18 -108.80 -50.78
N LEU A 256 58.29 -108.89 -49.80
CA LEU A 256 58.10 -110.10 -49.00
C LEU A 256 57.56 -111.26 -49.85
N ASN A 257 56.63 -111.00 -50.77
CA ASN A 257 56.11 -112.02 -51.69
C ASN A 257 57.13 -112.51 -52.74
N LYS A 258 58.21 -111.76 -53.00
CA LYS A 258 59.32 -112.18 -53.87
C LYS A 258 60.42 -112.99 -53.17
N VAL A 259 60.39 -113.08 -51.84
CA VAL A 259 61.39 -113.82 -51.04
C VAL A 259 60.87 -115.22 -50.62
N GLN A 260 59.64 -115.58 -50.98
CA GLN A 260 59.00 -116.84 -50.60
C GLN A 260 58.86 -117.89 -51.72
N ILE A 261 59.70 -117.83 -52.77
CA ILE A 261 59.84 -118.90 -53.78
C ILE A 261 61.30 -119.30 -53.89
#